data_AF-A0A965D9L7-F1
#
_entry.id   AF-A0A965D9L7-F1
#
_cell.length_a   1.000
_cell.length_b   1.000
_cell.length_c   1.000
_cell.angle_alpha   90.00
_cell.angle_beta   90.00
_cell.angle_gamma   90.00
#
_symmetry.space_group_name_H-M   'P 1'
#
loop_
_entity.id
_entity.type
_entity.pdbx_description
1 polymer ?
#
loop_
_entity_poly.entity_id
_entity_poly.type
_entity_poly.pdbx_seq_one_letter_code
_entity_poly.pdbx_strand_id
1 'polypeptide(L)'
;VVRTRYGVDEDTCTGDHSCIRLSGCPTLTVKDSSDPLKTAPVAHVTNGCVGCGLCGEVADAAVLCPSFHKIEIVSHPTAWERWVHRFNQWAIGLLLGRA
;
A
#
# COMPACT_ATOMS: atom_id res chain seq x y z
N VAL A 1 0.67 14.72 12.65
CA VAL A 1 -0.06 13.47 13.01
C VAL A 1 0.18 12.45 11.90
N VAL A 2 0.58 11.23 12.22
CA VAL A 2 0.77 10.16 11.22
C VAL A 2 -0.59 9.51 10.98
N ARG A 3 -1.04 9.48 9.72
CA ARG A 3 -2.24 8.72 9.31
C ARG A 3 -1.79 7.47 8.57
N THR A 4 -2.15 6.31 9.10
CA THR A 4 -1.93 5.03 8.43
C THR A 4 -3.03 4.76 7.42
N ARG A 5 -2.66 4.22 6.25
CA ARG A 5 -3.57 3.69 5.25
C ARG A 5 -2.98 2.39 4.70
N TYR A 6 -3.85 1.48 4.26
CA TYR A 6 -3.42 0.27 3.55
C TYR A 6 -3.73 0.39 2.07
N GLY A 7 -2.90 -0.25 1.26
CA GLY A 7 -3.03 -0.33 -0.19
C GLY A 7 -2.80 -1.74 -0.69
N VAL A 8 -3.25 -1.99 -1.90
CA VAL A 8 -3.00 -3.21 -2.65
C VAL A 8 -2.30 -2.80 -3.94
N ASP A 9 -1.15 -3.40 -4.20
CA ASP A 9 -0.42 -3.26 -5.45
C ASP A 9 -1.10 -4.08 -6.55
N GLU A 10 -1.52 -3.38 -7.58
CA GLU A 10 -2.26 -3.92 -8.71
C GLU A 10 -1.39 -4.80 -9.61
N ASP A 11 -0.11 -4.48 -9.74
CA ASP A 11 0.81 -5.23 -10.59
C ASP A 11 1.01 -6.64 -10.03
N THR A 12 1.18 -6.72 -8.70
CA THR A 12 1.38 -7.96 -7.94
C THR A 12 0.08 -8.72 -7.65
N CYS A 13 -1.08 -8.06 -7.68
CA CYS A 13 -2.35 -8.69 -7.40
C CYS A 13 -2.73 -9.74 -8.46
N THR A 14 -3.00 -10.96 -8.01
CA THR A 14 -3.35 -12.12 -8.86
C THR A 14 -4.85 -12.32 -9.04
N GLY A 15 -5.69 -11.67 -8.21
CA GLY A 15 -7.15 -11.73 -8.34
C GLY A 15 -7.84 -12.90 -7.64
N ASP A 16 -7.21 -13.55 -6.66
CA ASP A 16 -7.81 -14.62 -5.85
C ASP A 16 -8.83 -14.11 -4.81
N HIS A 17 -8.77 -12.81 -4.49
CA HIS A 17 -9.67 -12.06 -3.60
C HIS A 17 -9.87 -12.67 -2.21
N SER A 18 -8.97 -13.56 -1.77
CA SER A 18 -8.99 -14.16 -0.44
C SER A 18 -8.93 -13.10 0.66
N CYS A 19 -8.20 -12.01 0.41
CA CYS A 19 -8.08 -10.86 1.31
C CYS A 19 -9.42 -10.19 1.64
N ILE A 20 -10.35 -10.08 0.69
CA ILE A 20 -11.69 -9.50 0.89
C ILE A 20 -12.51 -10.42 1.80
N ARG A 21 -12.49 -11.72 1.50
CA ARG A 21 -13.26 -12.74 2.23
C ARG A 21 -12.79 -12.92 3.67
N LEU A 22 -11.47 -12.93 3.89
CA LEU A 22 -10.88 -13.15 5.21
C LEU A 22 -10.93 -11.90 6.10
N SER A 23 -10.81 -10.70 5.51
CA SER A 23 -10.74 -9.47 6.31
C SER A 23 -12.11 -8.88 6.65
N GLY A 24 -13.12 -9.04 5.77
CA GLY A 24 -14.42 -8.39 5.92
C GLY A 24 -14.35 -6.85 5.95
N CYS A 25 -13.28 -6.26 5.42
CA CYS A 25 -13.03 -4.83 5.50
C CYS A 25 -14.00 -4.08 4.57
N PRO A 26 -14.84 -3.15 5.07
CA PRO A 26 -15.84 -2.46 4.25
C PRO A 26 -15.21 -1.54 3.19
N THR A 27 -13.93 -1.20 3.34
CA THR A 27 -13.19 -0.34 2.42
C THR A 27 -12.31 -1.09 1.44
N LEU A 28 -12.23 -2.43 1.53
CA LEU A 28 -11.48 -3.29 0.61
C LEU A 28 -12.47 -3.90 -0.41
N THR A 29 -12.35 -3.48 -1.66
CA THR A 29 -13.25 -3.86 -2.76
C THR A 29 -12.44 -4.37 -3.96
N VAL A 30 -13.09 -4.61 -5.09
CA VAL A 30 -12.46 -4.90 -6.38
C VAL A 30 -12.60 -3.69 -7.33
N LYS A 31 -11.64 -3.55 -8.24
CA LYS A 31 -11.71 -2.63 -9.38
C LYS A 31 -11.20 -3.34 -10.64
N ASP A 32 -11.56 -2.83 -11.81
CA ASP A 32 -11.00 -3.31 -13.06
C ASP A 32 -9.49 -3.06 -13.12
N SER A 33 -8.77 -4.01 -13.73
CA SER A 33 -7.34 -3.90 -13.96
C SER A 33 -7.04 -2.87 -15.05
N SER A 34 -5.97 -2.12 -14.86
CA SER A 34 -5.34 -1.22 -15.83
C SER A 34 -4.59 -1.98 -16.91
N ASP A 35 -4.11 -3.20 -16.63
CA ASP A 35 -3.57 -4.12 -17.63
C ASP A 35 -4.72 -4.80 -18.41
N PRO A 36 -4.86 -4.56 -19.73
CA PRO A 36 -5.91 -5.15 -20.55
C PRO A 36 -5.76 -6.66 -20.73
N LEU A 37 -4.60 -7.24 -20.42
CA LEU A 37 -4.37 -8.70 -20.47
C LEU A 37 -4.88 -9.40 -19.20
N LYS A 38 -5.08 -8.68 -18.09
CA LYS A 38 -5.65 -9.25 -16.87
C LYS A 38 -7.16 -9.37 -17.02
N THR A 39 -7.65 -10.60 -17.00
CA THR A 39 -9.07 -10.93 -17.08
C THR A 39 -9.80 -10.83 -15.74
N ALA A 40 -9.07 -11.04 -14.63
CA ALA A 40 -9.62 -10.93 -13.29
C ALA A 40 -9.49 -9.48 -12.77
N PRO A 41 -10.50 -8.94 -12.07
CA PRO A 41 -10.38 -7.65 -11.42
C PRO A 41 -9.39 -7.73 -10.25
N VAL A 42 -8.83 -6.60 -9.88
CA VAL A 42 -7.82 -6.50 -8.81
C VAL A 42 -8.44 -5.99 -7.52
N ALA A 43 -7.90 -6.45 -6.39
CA ALA A 43 -8.32 -5.93 -5.10
C ALA A 43 -7.84 -4.47 -4.93
N HIS A 44 -8.66 -3.64 -4.30
CA HIS A 44 -8.42 -2.21 -4.16
C HIS A 44 -8.98 -1.67 -2.85
N VAL A 45 -8.16 -0.88 -2.16
CA VAL A 45 -8.56 -0.19 -0.93
C VAL A 45 -9.04 1.23 -1.26
N THR A 46 -10.33 1.47 -1.03
CA THR A 46 -10.96 2.77 -1.25
C THR A 46 -10.38 3.88 -0.34
N ASN A 47 -10.67 5.13 -0.69
CA ASN A 47 -10.24 6.31 0.08
C ASN A 47 -10.86 6.41 1.48
N GLY A 48 -11.87 5.59 1.78
CA GLY A 48 -12.48 5.48 3.11
C GLY A 48 -11.63 4.73 4.14
N CYS A 49 -10.48 4.16 3.76
CA CYS A 49 -9.61 3.45 4.69
C CYS A 49 -9.15 4.36 5.85
N VAL A 50 -9.51 3.95 7.06
CA VAL A 50 -9.15 4.63 8.31
C VAL A 50 -7.88 4.08 8.97
N GLY A 51 -7.28 3.03 8.38
CA GLY A 51 -6.05 2.43 8.92
C GLY A 51 -6.26 1.62 10.20
N CYS A 52 -7.39 0.91 10.34
CA CYS A 52 -7.72 0.12 11.53
C CYS A 52 -6.82 -1.10 11.79
N GLY A 53 -5.90 -1.43 10.89
CA GLY A 53 -4.94 -2.53 11.07
C GLY A 53 -5.44 -3.90 10.63
N LEU A 54 -6.75 -4.20 10.74
CA LEU A 54 -7.28 -5.56 10.58
C LEU A 54 -6.89 -6.27 9.26
N CYS A 55 -7.14 -5.66 8.10
CA CYS A 55 -6.78 -6.28 6.81
C CYS A 55 -5.27 -6.29 6.56
N GLY A 56 -4.54 -5.33 7.12
CA GLY A 56 -3.09 -5.22 6.96
C GLY A 56 -2.31 -6.19 7.83
N GLU A 57 -2.69 -6.32 9.10
CA GLU A 57 -2.11 -7.30 10.03
C GLU A 57 -2.42 -8.72 9.58
N VAL A 58 -3.64 -8.99 9.09
CA VAL A 58 -3.99 -10.31 8.55
C VAL A 58 -3.25 -10.61 7.24
N ALA A 59 -3.11 -9.64 6.33
CA ALA A 59 -2.41 -9.86 5.07
C ALA A 59 -0.88 -9.97 5.23
N ASP A 60 -0.28 -9.18 6.12
CA ASP A 60 1.16 -9.12 6.38
C ASP A 60 1.61 -10.25 7.33
N ALA A 61 0.94 -10.44 8.47
CA ALA A 61 1.33 -11.46 9.45
C ALA A 61 1.12 -12.90 8.96
N ALA A 62 0.15 -13.11 8.06
CA ALA A 62 -0.08 -14.41 7.45
C ALA A 62 0.51 -14.55 6.04
N VAL A 63 1.26 -13.55 5.55
CA VAL A 63 1.89 -13.53 4.20
C VAL A 63 0.91 -13.98 3.12
N LEU A 64 -0.37 -13.61 3.28
CA LEU A 64 -1.45 -14.16 2.45
C LEU A 64 -1.41 -13.60 1.04
N CYS A 65 -0.95 -12.36 0.89
CA CYS A 65 -0.93 -11.71 -0.41
C CYS A 65 0.26 -10.76 -0.51
N PRO A 66 1.23 -11.02 -1.42
CA PRO A 66 2.41 -10.18 -1.59
C PRO A 66 2.10 -8.77 -2.13
N SER A 67 0.85 -8.50 -2.52
CA SER A 67 0.40 -7.19 -3.02
C SER A 67 0.05 -6.18 -1.92
N PHE A 68 -0.14 -6.61 -0.67
CA PHE A 68 -0.52 -5.67 0.40
C PHE A 68 0.67 -4.82 0.85
N HIS A 69 0.42 -3.53 1.06
CA HIS A 69 1.41 -2.62 1.63
C HIS A 69 0.77 -1.61 2.58
N LYS A 70 1.56 -1.18 3.57
CA LYS A 70 1.18 -0.12 4.52
C LYS A 70 1.76 1.21 4.06
N ILE A 71 0.92 2.23 4.06
CA ILE A 71 1.28 3.61 3.73
C ILE A 71 1.15 4.45 5.00
N GLU A 72 2.23 5.13 5.38
CA GLU A 72 2.22 6.10 6.47
C GLU A 72 2.26 7.51 5.88
N ILE A 73 1.19 8.27 6.13
CA ILE A 73 1.03 9.64 5.66
C ILE A 73 1.42 10.57 6.81
N VAL A 74 2.60 11.19 6.70
CA VAL A 74 3.09 12.15 7.69
C VAL A 74 2.50 13.53 7.40
N SER A 75 1.66 14.04 8.29
CA SER A 75 1.17 15.43 8.25
C SER A 75 1.93 16.31 9.24
N HIS A 76 2.42 17.46 8.78
CA HIS A 76 3.25 18.43 9.52
C HIS A 76 4.62 17.88 9.94
N PRO A 77 5.54 17.68 8.98
CA PRO A 77 6.84 17.09 9.27
C PRO A 77 7.72 18.04 10.09
N THR A 78 8.48 17.49 11.03
CA THR A 78 9.45 18.26 11.83
C THR A 78 10.63 18.74 10.97
N ALA A 79 11.41 19.70 11.47
CA ALA A 79 12.63 20.15 10.77
C ALA A 79 13.63 19.00 10.56
N TRP A 80 13.73 18.10 11.54
CA TRP A 80 14.57 16.90 11.47
C TRP A 80 14.09 15.90 10.42
N GLU A 81 12.80 15.56 10.39
CA GLU A 81 12.22 14.67 9.37
C GLU A 81 12.46 15.17 7.95
N ARG A 82 12.35 16.48 7.72
CA ARG A 82 12.65 17.10 6.42
C ARG A 82 14.12 16.96 6.04
N TRP A 83 15.03 17.08 7.00
CA TRP A 83 16.47 16.93 6.76
C TRP A 83 16.82 15.48 6.41
N VAL A 84 16.34 14.51 7.20
CA VAL A 84 16.54 13.07 6.94
C VAL A 84 15.95 12.68 5.59
N HIS A 85 14.75 13.17 5.25
CA HIS A 85 14.15 12.91 3.95
C HIS A 85 15.02 13.41 2.79
N ARG A 86 15.58 14.63 2.88
CA ARG A 86 16.49 15.17 1.85
C ARG A 86 17.75 14.32 1.69
N PHE A 87 18.33 13.86 2.80
CA PHE A 87 19.50 12.99 2.78
C PHE A 87 19.18 11.64 2.11
N ASN A 88 18.07 11.00 2.49
CA ASN A 88 17.63 9.74 1.89
C ASN A 88 17.42 9.86 0.38
N GLN A 89 16.76 10.92 -0.08
CA GLN A 89 16.53 11.17 -1.51
C GLN A 89 17.86 11.37 -2.27
N TRP A 90 18.82 12.07 -1.67
CA TRP A 90 20.17 12.23 -2.25
C TRP A 90 20.91 10.89 -2.36
N ALA A 91 20.92 10.10 -1.29
CA ALA A 91 21.58 8.80 -1.26
C ALA A 91 20.95 7.82 -2.28
N ILE A 92 19.63 7.77 -2.35
CA ILE A 92 18.88 6.96 -3.34
C ILE A 92 19.22 7.41 -4.77
N GLY A 93 19.30 8.72 -5.03
CA GLY A 93 19.68 9.25 -6.34
C GLY A 93 21.09 8.84 -6.77
N LEU A 94 22.04 8.86 -5.84
CA LEU A 94 23.40 8.37 -6.09
C LEU A 94 23.43 6.87 -6.39
N LEU A 95 22.71 6.05 -5.61
CA LEU A 95 22.68 4.59 -5.78
C LEU A 95 21.97 4.17 -7.08
N LEU A 96 20.94 4.91 -7.51
CA LEU A 96 20.25 4.69 -8.78
C LEU A 96 21.00 5.27 -9.99
N GLY A 97 22.20 5.86 -9.80
CA GLY A 97 23.02 6.41 -10.89
C GLY A 97 22.39 7.62 -11.59
N ARG A 98 21.51 8.35 -10.90
CA ARG A 98 20.76 9.51 -11.40
C ARG A 98 21.45 10.86 -11.08
N ALA A 99 22.78 10.84 -10.95
CA ALA A 99 23.61 12.01 -10.61
C ALA A 99 24.19 12.68 -11.86
#